data_AF-A0A2V7ZWS6-F1
#
_entry.id   AF-A0A2V7ZWS6-F1
#
_cell.length_a   1.000
_cell.length_b   1.000
_cell.length_c   1.000
_cell.angle_alpha   90.00
_cell.angle_beta   90.00
_cell.angle_gamma   90.00
#
_symmetry.space_group_name_H-M   'P 1'
#
loop_
_entity.id
_entity.type
_entity.pdbx_description
1 polymer ?
#
loop_
_entity_poly.entity_id
_entity_poly.type
_entity_poly.pdbx_seq_one_letter_code
_entity_poly.pdbx_strand_id
1 'polypeptide(L)'
;MTSDDQLRTAIVGVLAFVLTPGVVLLLEVFPEYQSAVIRAKVLHAPAGLIDDLLEWIVLTLVTYSMVAVGLVTTAVWDALTFDRRDAMVLGPLPVPGRTIVLAKLAALTAFLLGACLVVNLLNAVVFAVETTDQFGAKALVLHFAAFAVATTGAAVVVFAAIVGIRGALAMFAGERLAAVLGSLLQFGFVVALLWSVVLTPFVLLSHPPRYVTTVVTRTFTDAMPSTWFVGLFEMMRQSPRRFRPEFVMLARRGMSAFFVAVICAVLASIGAFRRQAQLALAQSARPGTAGAARLSRAVARALVFRDWTACGISEFI
;
A
#
# COMPACT_ATOMS: atom_id res chain seq x y z
N MET A 1 -28.19 11.46 -1.97
CA MET A 1 -26.72 11.48 -2.09
C MET A 1 -26.31 10.15 -2.68
N THR A 2 -25.70 10.17 -3.88
CA THR A 2 -25.32 8.97 -4.63
C THR A 2 -24.07 8.33 -4.01
N SER A 3 -23.87 7.03 -4.20
CA SER A 3 -22.74 6.26 -3.66
C SER A 3 -21.35 6.86 -3.97
N ASP A 4 -21.23 7.58 -5.08
CA ASP A 4 -20.00 8.25 -5.49
C ASP A 4 -19.60 9.43 -4.58
N ASP A 5 -20.58 10.17 -4.06
CA ASP A 5 -20.31 11.28 -3.12
C ASP A 5 -19.78 10.74 -1.79
N GLN A 6 -20.31 9.60 -1.33
CA GLN A 6 -19.83 8.95 -0.11
C GLN A 6 -18.41 8.44 -0.28
N LEU A 7 -18.08 7.84 -1.43
CA LEU A 7 -16.73 7.37 -1.74
C LEU A 7 -15.72 8.52 -1.80
N ARG A 8 -16.07 9.62 -2.49
CA ARG A 8 -15.22 10.82 -2.54
C ARG A 8 -14.99 11.41 -1.17
N THR A 9 -16.04 11.55 -0.36
CA THR A 9 -15.95 12.10 0.99
C THR A 9 -15.08 11.22 1.89
N ALA A 10 -15.21 9.90 1.79
CA ALA A 10 -14.39 8.95 2.55
C ALA A 10 -12.90 9.05 2.16
N ILE A 11 -12.58 9.08 0.85
CA ILE A 11 -11.20 9.21 0.37
C ILE A 11 -10.58 10.54 0.83
N VAL A 12 -11.33 11.64 0.71
CA VAL A 12 -10.87 12.96 1.20
C VAL A 12 -10.62 12.92 2.71
N GLY A 13 -11.51 12.28 3.48
CA GLY A 13 -11.32 12.09 4.92
C GLY A 13 -10.08 11.29 5.27
N VAL A 14 -9.81 10.19 4.56
CA VAL A 14 -8.60 9.37 4.75
C VAL A 14 -7.34 10.16 4.38
N LEU A 15 -7.34 10.89 3.26
CA LEU A 15 -6.21 11.71 2.86
C LEU A 15 -5.93 12.83 3.87
N ALA A 16 -6.96 13.52 4.35
CA ALA A 16 -6.83 14.54 5.39
C ALA A 16 -6.30 13.95 6.70
N PHE A 17 -6.81 12.77 7.09
CA PHE A 17 -6.34 12.05 8.28
C PHE A 17 -4.89 11.61 8.15
N VAL A 18 -4.42 11.23 6.96
CA VAL A 18 -3.02 10.86 6.71
C VAL A 18 -2.10 12.07 6.67
N LEU A 19 -2.54 13.19 6.09
CA LEU A 19 -1.73 14.42 6.00
C LEU A 19 -1.46 15.06 7.37
N THR A 20 -2.44 15.03 8.26
CA THR A 20 -2.34 15.62 9.61
C THR A 20 -1.10 15.13 10.40
N PRO A 21 -0.89 13.82 10.61
CA PRO A 21 0.29 13.31 11.30
C PRO A 21 1.58 13.58 10.53
N GLY A 22 1.54 13.68 9.20
CA GLY A 22 2.70 14.09 8.41
C GLY A 22 3.18 15.49 8.79
N VAL A 23 2.25 16.45 8.86
CA VAL A 23 2.56 17.83 9.29
C VAL A 23 3.05 17.87 10.74
N VAL A 24 2.43 17.10 11.64
CA VAL A 24 2.88 17.02 13.04
C VAL A 24 4.30 16.48 13.13
N LEU A 25 4.63 15.39 12.42
CA LEU A 25 5.98 14.84 12.39
C LEU A 25 7.00 15.85 11.86
N LEU A 26 6.65 16.66 10.84
CA LEU A 26 7.53 17.73 10.38
C LEU A 26 7.80 18.76 11.49
N LEU A 27 6.75 19.16 12.22
CA LEU A 27 6.88 20.14 13.31
C LEU A 27 7.65 19.58 14.52
N GLU A 28 7.66 18.28 14.74
CA GLU A 28 8.44 17.65 15.81
C GLU A 28 9.91 17.49 15.44
N VAL A 29 10.18 17.02 14.22
CA VAL A 29 11.51 16.57 13.81
C VAL A 29 12.42 17.73 13.39
N PHE A 30 11.91 18.72 12.65
CA PHE A 30 12.74 19.77 12.07
C PHE A 30 13.30 20.78 13.08
N PRO A 31 12.57 21.23 14.11
CA PRO A 31 13.14 22.11 15.13
C PRO A 31 14.32 21.47 15.85
N GLU A 32 14.23 20.16 16.13
CA GLU A 32 15.32 19.43 16.74
C GLU A 32 16.54 19.32 15.82
N TYR A 33 16.32 19.02 14.53
CA TYR A 33 17.37 19.05 13.52
C TYR A 33 18.09 20.41 13.47
N GLN A 34 17.34 21.50 13.36
CA GLN A 34 17.91 22.85 13.35
C GLN A 34 18.68 23.18 14.64
N SER A 35 18.14 22.79 15.79
CA SER A 35 18.83 22.99 17.08
C SER A 35 20.16 22.22 17.15
N ALA A 36 20.20 21.00 16.60
CA ALA A 36 21.39 20.17 16.55
C ALA A 36 22.43 20.75 15.59
N VAL A 37 22.00 21.26 14.42
CA VAL A 37 22.86 21.92 13.44
C VAL A 37 23.48 23.20 14.01
N ILE A 38 22.69 24.04 14.68
CA ILE A 38 23.19 25.26 15.34
C ILE A 38 24.21 24.89 16.41
N ARG A 39 23.91 23.90 17.26
CA ARG A 39 24.84 23.40 18.28
C ARG A 39 26.13 22.86 17.67
N ALA A 40 26.04 22.13 16.55
CA ALA A 40 27.21 21.60 15.87
C ALA A 40 28.10 22.71 15.27
N LYS A 41 27.50 23.72 14.63
CA LYS A 41 28.19 24.90 14.10
C LYS A 41 28.84 25.74 15.22
N VAL A 42 28.18 25.90 16.36
CA VAL A 42 28.65 26.75 17.48
C VAL A 42 29.67 26.03 18.37
N LEU A 43 29.43 24.77 18.73
CA LEU A 43 30.27 24.01 19.67
C LEU A 43 31.33 23.11 19.00
N HIS A 44 31.51 23.18 17.68
CA HIS A 44 32.43 22.30 16.93
C HIS A 44 32.19 20.81 17.26
N ALA A 45 30.91 20.43 17.32
CA ALA A 45 30.53 19.06 17.65
C ALA A 45 31.04 18.08 16.56
N PRO A 46 31.30 16.81 16.90
CA PRO A 46 31.76 15.82 15.93
C PRO A 46 30.78 15.70 14.75
N ALA A 47 31.32 15.74 13.53
CA ALA A 47 30.53 15.73 12.28
C ALA A 47 29.56 14.53 12.17
N GLY A 48 29.84 13.43 12.89
CA GLY A 48 28.97 12.25 12.90
C GLY A 48 27.56 12.48 13.46
N LEU A 49 27.39 13.47 14.35
CA LEU A 49 26.12 13.74 15.03
C LEU A 49 24.98 14.10 14.07
N ILE A 50 25.27 14.91 13.06
CA ILE A 50 24.27 15.38 12.09
C ILE A 50 23.85 14.22 11.18
N ASP A 51 24.80 13.39 10.76
CA ASP A 51 24.53 12.22 9.94
C ASP A 51 23.69 11.18 10.68
N ASP A 52 23.96 10.93 11.96
CA ASP A 52 23.20 9.98 12.79
C ASP A 52 21.76 10.48 13.00
N LEU A 53 21.58 11.79 13.23
CA LEU A 53 20.25 12.39 13.34
C LEU A 53 19.50 12.30 12.01
N LEU A 54 20.17 12.57 10.89
CA LEU A 54 19.56 12.54 9.57
C LEU A 54 19.18 11.12 9.14
N GLU A 55 19.98 10.10 9.49
CA GLU A 55 19.62 8.68 9.36
C GLU A 55 18.30 8.38 10.08
N TRP A 56 18.16 8.85 11.32
CA TRP A 56 16.94 8.65 12.12
C TRP A 56 15.73 9.39 11.52
N ILE A 57 15.90 10.64 11.09
CA ILE A 57 14.84 11.44 10.45
C ILE A 57 14.33 10.73 9.19
N VAL A 58 15.24 10.27 8.34
CA VAL A 58 14.89 9.54 7.11
C VAL A 58 14.19 8.23 7.46
N LEU A 59 14.67 7.48 8.45
CA LEU A 59 14.00 6.26 8.90
C LEU A 59 12.55 6.53 9.34
N THR A 60 12.32 7.56 10.15
CA THR A 60 10.99 7.94 10.64
C THR A 60 10.08 8.33 9.48
N LEU A 61 10.55 9.18 8.56
CA LEU A 61 9.74 9.64 7.43
C LEU A 61 9.50 8.55 6.38
N VAL A 62 10.45 7.65 6.15
CA VAL A 62 10.27 6.46 5.30
C VAL A 62 9.24 5.52 5.91
N THR A 63 9.31 5.30 7.23
CA THR A 63 8.34 4.47 7.95
C THR A 63 6.95 5.09 7.89
N TYR A 64 6.84 6.40 8.09
CA TYR A 64 5.60 7.15 7.91
C TYR A 64 5.04 6.98 6.49
N SER A 65 5.86 7.15 5.43
CA SER A 65 5.45 6.94 4.03
C SER A 65 4.87 5.54 3.81
N MET A 66 5.56 4.50 4.31
CA MET A 66 5.11 3.11 4.24
C MET A 66 3.74 2.91 4.90
N VAL A 67 3.55 3.47 6.10
CA VAL A 67 2.32 3.33 6.86
C VAL A 67 1.18 4.13 6.23
N ALA A 68 1.45 5.37 5.82
CA ALA A 68 0.50 6.28 5.18
C ALA A 68 -0.03 5.70 3.86
N VAL A 69 0.86 5.28 2.96
CA VAL A 69 0.46 4.66 1.69
C VAL A 69 -0.21 3.31 1.94
N GLY A 70 0.26 2.52 2.92
CA GLY A 70 -0.42 1.29 3.34
C GLY A 70 -1.86 1.52 3.82
N LEU A 71 -2.10 2.58 4.61
CA LEU A 71 -3.42 2.97 5.06
C LEU A 71 -4.32 3.40 3.89
N VAL A 72 -3.80 4.24 2.98
CA VAL A 72 -4.53 4.65 1.78
C VAL A 72 -4.88 3.44 0.90
N THR A 73 -3.97 2.48 0.78
CA THR A 73 -4.17 1.25 -0.01
C THR A 73 -5.22 0.34 0.61
N THR A 74 -5.21 0.19 1.94
CA THR A 74 -6.22 -0.62 2.66
C THR A 74 -7.58 0.06 2.73
N ALA A 75 -7.66 1.39 2.71
CA ALA A 75 -8.93 2.10 2.57
C ALA A 75 -9.62 1.80 1.22
N VAL A 76 -8.85 1.48 0.19
CA VAL A 76 -9.33 1.13 -1.16
C VAL A 76 -9.30 -0.39 -1.40
N TRP A 77 -9.23 -1.19 -0.32
CA TRP A 77 -9.03 -2.64 -0.33
C TRP A 77 -9.95 -3.42 -1.26
N ASP A 78 -11.23 -3.07 -1.33
CA ASP A 78 -12.20 -3.76 -2.18
C ASP A 78 -12.02 -3.44 -3.66
N ALA A 79 -11.58 -2.22 -3.98
CA ALA A 79 -11.31 -1.80 -5.35
C ALA A 79 -9.94 -2.26 -5.89
N LEU A 80 -9.08 -2.85 -5.05
CA LEU A 80 -7.83 -3.47 -5.49
C LEU A 80 -8.08 -4.71 -6.36
N THR A 81 -9.18 -5.43 -6.13
CA THR A 81 -9.60 -6.53 -6.99
C THR A 81 -10.43 -6.05 -8.18
N PHE A 82 -10.47 -6.85 -9.23
CA PHE A 82 -11.48 -6.65 -10.27
C PHE A 82 -12.85 -6.99 -9.71
N ASP A 83 -13.79 -6.06 -9.91
CA ASP A 83 -15.14 -6.23 -9.43
C ASP A 83 -15.87 -7.24 -10.32
N ARG A 84 -16.67 -8.12 -9.71
CA ARG A 84 -17.42 -9.15 -10.44
C ARG A 84 -18.42 -8.52 -11.42
N ARG A 85 -18.89 -7.33 -11.09
CA ARG A 85 -19.82 -6.52 -11.90
C ARG A 85 -19.16 -6.01 -13.17
N ASP A 86 -17.92 -5.55 -13.10
CA ASP A 86 -17.19 -5.03 -14.26
C ASP A 86 -16.95 -6.15 -15.30
N ALA A 87 -16.65 -7.36 -14.84
CA ALA A 87 -16.52 -8.52 -15.71
C ALA A 87 -17.86 -8.96 -16.35
N MET A 88 -18.98 -8.81 -15.63
CA MET A 88 -20.31 -9.11 -16.19
C MET A 88 -20.79 -8.05 -17.19
N VAL A 89 -20.44 -6.78 -16.99
CA VAL A 89 -20.79 -5.68 -17.90
C VAL A 89 -19.88 -5.67 -19.13
N LEU A 90 -18.60 -6.03 -18.98
CA LEU A 90 -17.63 -6.12 -20.08
C LEU A 90 -17.63 -7.46 -20.81
N GLY A 91 -18.20 -8.51 -20.21
CA GLY A 91 -18.33 -9.85 -20.80
C GLY A 91 -18.91 -9.90 -22.22
N PRO A 92 -19.92 -9.07 -22.60
CA PRO A 92 -20.44 -9.04 -23.97
C PRO A 92 -19.62 -8.18 -24.95
N LEU A 93 -18.65 -7.37 -24.50
CA LEU A 93 -17.85 -6.56 -25.41
C LEU A 93 -16.61 -7.32 -25.91
N PRO A 94 -16.27 -7.25 -27.21
CA PRO A 94 -15.09 -7.90 -27.79
C PRO A 94 -13.79 -7.14 -27.46
N VAL A 95 -13.54 -6.86 -26.18
CA VAL A 95 -12.31 -6.20 -25.72
C VAL A 95 -11.31 -7.29 -25.30
N PRO A 96 -10.06 -7.26 -25.79
CA PRO A 96 -9.06 -8.22 -25.37
C PRO A 96 -8.76 -8.05 -23.87
N GLY A 97 -8.81 -9.14 -23.10
CA GLY A 97 -8.56 -9.11 -21.65
C GLY A 97 -7.22 -8.50 -21.24
N ARG A 98 -6.22 -8.50 -22.15
CA ARG A 98 -4.93 -7.80 -21.94
C ARG A 98 -5.12 -6.30 -21.75
N THR A 99 -6.01 -5.65 -22.49
CA THR A 99 -6.28 -4.22 -22.36
C THR A 99 -6.95 -3.91 -21.03
N ILE A 100 -7.86 -4.77 -20.56
CA ILE A 100 -8.51 -4.63 -19.24
C ILE A 100 -7.48 -4.72 -18.11
N VAL A 101 -6.57 -5.70 -18.19
CA VAL A 101 -5.49 -5.87 -17.20
C VAL A 101 -4.53 -4.68 -17.22
N LEU A 102 -4.10 -4.24 -18.41
CA LEU A 102 -3.21 -3.09 -18.54
C LEU A 102 -3.86 -1.80 -18.03
N ALA A 103 -5.13 -1.57 -18.33
CA ALA A 103 -5.87 -0.41 -17.83
C ALA A 103 -5.95 -0.41 -16.30
N LYS A 104 -6.19 -1.57 -15.67
CA LYS A 104 -6.20 -1.69 -14.20
C LYS A 104 -4.82 -1.47 -13.60
N LEU A 105 -3.77 -2.05 -14.18
CA LEU A 105 -2.40 -1.84 -13.72
C LEU A 105 -2.00 -0.36 -13.85
N ALA A 106 -2.39 0.30 -14.94
CA ALA A 106 -2.19 1.73 -15.13
C ALA A 106 -2.96 2.56 -14.08
N ALA A 107 -4.21 2.21 -13.80
CA ALA A 107 -5.01 2.87 -12.76
C ALA A 107 -4.42 2.69 -11.36
N LEU A 108 -3.97 1.48 -11.00
CA LEU A 108 -3.30 1.21 -9.73
C LEU A 108 -1.97 1.95 -9.62
N THR A 109 -1.21 2.05 -10.72
CA THR A 109 0.04 2.81 -10.77
C THR A 109 -0.23 4.31 -10.60
N ALA A 110 -1.22 4.85 -11.29
CA ALA A 110 -1.60 6.26 -11.15
C ALA A 110 -2.09 6.58 -9.73
N PHE A 111 -2.89 5.69 -9.15
CA PHE A 111 -3.34 5.81 -7.76
C PHE A 111 -2.17 5.81 -6.77
N LEU A 112 -1.23 4.86 -6.93
CA LEU A 112 -0.02 4.79 -6.11
C LEU A 112 0.83 6.06 -6.24
N LEU A 113 1.08 6.53 -7.46
CA LEU A 113 1.85 7.75 -7.69
C LEU A 113 1.16 8.97 -7.08
N GLY A 114 -0.16 9.09 -7.21
CA GLY A 114 -0.94 10.13 -6.57
C GLY A 114 -0.85 10.10 -5.05
N ALA A 115 -1.01 8.92 -4.44
CA ALA A 115 -0.87 8.75 -2.98
C ALA A 115 0.55 9.09 -2.51
N CYS A 116 1.57 8.58 -3.19
CA CYS A 116 2.97 8.92 -2.91
C CYS A 116 3.24 10.41 -3.01
N LEU A 117 2.69 11.09 -4.02
CA LEU A 117 2.85 12.53 -4.20
C LEU A 117 2.23 13.29 -3.03
N VAL A 118 0.99 12.98 -2.67
CA VAL A 118 0.28 13.65 -1.56
C VAL A 118 1.01 13.46 -0.23
N VAL A 119 1.48 12.23 0.05
CA VAL A 119 2.13 11.90 1.31
C VAL A 119 3.57 12.43 1.40
N ASN A 120 4.33 12.33 0.30
CA ASN A 120 5.78 12.54 0.37
C ASN A 120 6.25 13.88 -0.19
N LEU A 121 5.48 14.57 -1.04
CA LEU A 121 5.95 15.79 -1.70
C LEU A 121 6.29 16.88 -0.68
N LEU A 122 5.39 17.14 0.26
CA LEU A 122 5.61 18.12 1.32
C LEU A 122 6.86 17.76 2.15
N ASN A 123 6.94 16.51 2.60
CA ASN A 123 8.06 16.02 3.40
C ASN A 123 9.40 16.13 2.66
N ALA A 124 9.43 15.79 1.37
CA ALA A 124 10.62 15.85 0.54
C ALA A 124 11.09 17.28 0.30
N VAL A 125 10.16 18.21 0.06
CA VAL A 125 10.47 19.64 -0.13
C VAL A 125 11.03 20.24 1.15
N VAL A 126 10.35 20.04 2.29
CA VAL A 126 10.80 20.56 3.59
C VAL A 126 12.17 19.97 3.92
N PHE A 127 12.34 18.66 3.80
CA PHE A 127 13.63 18.00 4.04
C PHE A 127 14.75 18.57 3.16
N ALA A 128 14.49 18.77 1.88
CA ALA A 128 15.49 19.30 0.95
C ALA A 128 15.88 20.74 1.29
N VAL A 129 14.92 21.62 1.59
CA VAL A 129 15.17 23.02 1.95
C VAL A 129 16.02 23.11 3.22
N GLU A 130 15.66 22.33 4.24
CA GLU A 130 16.31 22.34 5.55
C GLU A 130 17.74 21.79 5.51
N THR A 131 18.01 20.85 4.60
CA THR A 131 19.35 20.27 4.39
C THR A 131 20.22 21.07 3.42
N THR A 132 19.64 22.00 2.63
CA THR A 132 20.37 22.77 1.60
C THR A 132 21.32 23.81 2.18
N ASP A 133 21.00 24.33 3.36
CA ASP A 133 21.77 25.39 4.04
C ASP A 133 23.22 24.99 4.38
N GLN A 134 23.60 23.73 4.13
CA GLN A 134 24.92 23.17 4.42
C GLN A 134 25.79 22.91 3.17
N PHE A 135 25.20 22.68 1.99
CA PHE A 135 25.91 22.10 0.84
C PHE A 135 25.59 22.75 -0.53
N GLY A 136 24.75 23.78 -0.57
CA GLY A 136 24.43 24.57 -1.76
C GLY A 136 23.42 23.93 -2.71
N ALA A 137 23.14 24.59 -3.85
CA ALA A 137 22.02 24.26 -4.75
C ALA A 137 22.08 22.85 -5.36
N LYS A 138 23.27 22.25 -5.54
CA LYS A 138 23.40 20.87 -6.04
C LYS A 138 22.93 19.84 -5.02
N ALA A 139 23.15 20.12 -3.73
CA ALA A 139 22.73 19.24 -2.65
C ALA A 139 21.23 19.26 -2.44
N LEU A 140 20.56 20.40 -2.68
CA LEU A 140 19.09 20.49 -2.70
C LEU A 140 18.49 19.41 -3.61
N VAL A 141 18.91 19.38 -4.88
CA VAL A 141 18.39 18.44 -5.89
C VAL A 141 18.74 17.01 -5.53
N LEU A 142 19.97 16.77 -5.06
CA LEU A 142 20.43 15.43 -4.69
C LEU A 142 19.69 14.87 -3.47
N HIS A 143 19.55 15.66 -2.40
CA HIS A 143 18.84 15.25 -1.19
C HIS A 143 17.34 15.09 -1.44
N PHE A 144 16.74 15.98 -2.23
CA PHE A 144 15.36 15.83 -2.68
C PHE A 144 15.15 14.53 -3.44
N ALA A 145 15.98 14.27 -4.46
CA ALA A 145 15.86 13.06 -5.28
C ALA A 145 16.13 11.79 -4.46
N ALA A 146 17.16 11.79 -3.61
CA ALA A 146 17.47 10.66 -2.73
C ALA A 146 16.31 10.35 -1.79
N PHE A 147 15.76 11.37 -1.14
CA PHE A 147 14.65 11.22 -0.22
C PHE A 147 13.38 10.73 -0.95
N ALA A 148 13.02 11.37 -2.06
CA ALA A 148 11.84 11.01 -2.85
C ALA A 148 11.91 9.58 -3.38
N VAL A 149 13.07 9.13 -3.86
CA VAL A 149 13.26 7.73 -4.31
C VAL A 149 13.17 6.76 -3.15
N ALA A 150 13.76 7.07 -2.00
CA ALA A 150 13.69 6.21 -0.82
C ALA A 150 12.24 6.06 -0.30
N THR A 151 11.52 7.16 -0.11
CA THR A 151 10.14 7.14 0.41
C THR A 151 9.16 6.51 -0.59
N THR A 152 9.32 6.79 -1.89
CA THR A 152 8.46 6.24 -2.94
C THR A 152 8.75 4.75 -3.14
N GLY A 153 10.02 4.34 -3.16
CA GLY A 153 10.40 2.93 -3.24
C GLY A 153 9.85 2.11 -2.07
N ALA A 154 9.93 2.66 -0.85
CA ALA A 154 9.37 2.04 0.34
C ALA A 154 7.85 1.90 0.27
N ALA A 155 7.15 2.97 -0.15
CA ALA A 155 5.71 2.95 -0.34
C ALA A 155 5.26 1.94 -1.40
N VAL A 156 6.00 1.82 -2.52
CA VAL A 156 5.72 0.85 -3.59
C VAL A 156 5.81 -0.58 -3.06
N VAL A 157 6.80 -0.90 -2.22
CA VAL A 157 6.91 -2.24 -1.62
C VAL A 157 5.69 -2.59 -0.79
N VAL A 158 5.23 -1.68 0.07
CA VAL A 158 4.04 -1.91 0.91
C VAL A 158 2.79 -2.03 0.05
N PHE A 159 2.59 -1.14 -0.91
CA PHE A 159 1.48 -1.19 -1.85
C PHE A 159 1.45 -2.53 -2.60
N ALA A 160 2.57 -2.92 -3.18
CA ALA A 160 2.71 -4.16 -3.92
C ALA A 160 2.48 -5.39 -3.02
N ALA A 161 2.94 -5.38 -1.78
CA ALA A 161 2.65 -6.44 -0.81
C ALA A 161 1.15 -6.56 -0.52
N ILE A 162 0.45 -5.44 -0.27
CA ILE A 162 -1.01 -5.43 -0.01
C ILE A 162 -1.78 -5.92 -1.23
N VAL A 163 -1.43 -5.46 -2.44
CA VAL A 163 -2.01 -5.94 -3.70
C VAL A 163 -1.76 -7.43 -3.90
N GLY A 164 -0.54 -7.89 -3.62
CA GLY A 164 -0.17 -9.30 -3.68
C GLY A 164 -1.00 -10.16 -2.72
N ILE A 165 -1.15 -9.74 -1.46
CA ILE A 165 -1.99 -10.39 -0.46
C ILE A 165 -3.44 -10.43 -0.95
N ARG A 166 -3.99 -9.31 -1.40
CA ARG A 166 -5.37 -9.24 -1.90
C ARG A 166 -5.58 -10.17 -3.11
N GLY A 167 -4.64 -10.20 -4.05
CA GLY A 167 -4.66 -11.08 -5.21
C GLY A 167 -4.58 -12.55 -4.81
N ALA A 168 -3.71 -12.91 -3.87
CA ALA A 168 -3.62 -14.25 -3.31
C ALA A 168 -4.93 -14.67 -2.61
N LEU A 169 -5.54 -13.77 -1.83
CA LEU A 169 -6.83 -14.01 -1.20
C LEU A 169 -7.93 -14.22 -2.26
N ALA A 170 -7.91 -13.48 -3.36
CA ALA A 170 -8.83 -13.72 -4.47
C ALA A 170 -8.60 -15.06 -5.19
N MET A 171 -7.42 -15.68 -5.06
CA MET A 171 -7.09 -16.99 -5.64
C MET A 171 -7.33 -18.18 -4.71
N PHE A 172 -7.20 -18.00 -3.40
CA PHE A 172 -7.27 -19.11 -2.45
C PHE A 172 -8.40 -18.99 -1.41
N ALA A 173 -8.80 -17.77 -1.07
CA ALA A 173 -9.69 -17.50 0.06
C ALA A 173 -11.09 -17.06 -0.39
N GLY A 174 -12.10 -17.31 0.47
CA GLY A 174 -13.46 -16.80 0.27
C GLY A 174 -13.58 -15.30 0.59
N GLU A 175 -14.66 -14.66 0.10
CA GLU A 175 -14.93 -13.23 0.28
C GLU A 175 -14.91 -12.79 1.76
N ARG A 176 -15.31 -13.68 2.69
CA ARG A 176 -15.28 -13.42 4.14
C ARG A 176 -13.88 -13.18 4.70
N LEU A 177 -12.90 -14.02 4.31
CA LEU A 177 -11.53 -13.88 4.79
C LEU A 177 -10.86 -12.62 4.20
N ALA A 178 -11.20 -12.28 2.97
CA ALA A 178 -10.74 -11.04 2.36
C ALA A 178 -11.25 -9.80 3.09
N ALA A 179 -12.53 -9.79 3.50
CA ALA A 179 -13.10 -8.69 4.28
C ALA A 179 -12.43 -8.57 5.66
N VAL A 180 -12.26 -9.68 6.37
CA VAL A 180 -11.61 -9.69 7.69
C VAL A 180 -10.18 -9.18 7.60
N LEU A 181 -9.38 -9.70 6.68
CA LEU A 181 -7.99 -9.26 6.51
C LEU A 181 -7.87 -7.80 6.08
N GLY A 182 -8.79 -7.29 5.25
CA GLY A 182 -8.85 -5.87 4.91
C GLY A 182 -9.03 -5.00 6.15
N SER A 183 -10.02 -5.33 7.00
CA SER A 183 -10.28 -4.59 8.24
C SER A 183 -9.14 -4.67 9.25
N LEU A 184 -8.52 -5.85 9.40
CA LEU A 184 -7.36 -6.05 10.29
C LEU A 184 -6.14 -5.26 9.82
N LEU A 185 -5.85 -5.28 8.51
CA LEU A 185 -4.75 -4.50 7.94
C LEU A 185 -5.00 -3.01 8.12
N GLN A 186 -6.22 -2.53 7.83
CA GLN A 186 -6.58 -1.12 8.02
C GLN A 186 -6.39 -0.69 9.48
N PHE A 187 -6.91 -1.48 10.43
CA PHE A 187 -6.72 -1.22 11.86
C PHE A 187 -5.23 -1.19 12.23
N GLY A 188 -4.45 -2.17 11.76
CA GLY A 188 -3.01 -2.23 11.99
C GLY A 188 -2.26 -1.00 11.47
N PHE A 189 -2.59 -0.52 10.28
CA PHE A 189 -2.00 0.70 9.72
C PHE A 189 -2.43 1.96 10.46
N VAL A 190 -3.69 2.07 10.91
CA VAL A 190 -4.13 3.20 11.75
C VAL A 190 -3.35 3.22 13.07
N VAL A 191 -3.24 2.07 13.73
CA VAL A 191 -2.46 1.94 14.97
C VAL A 191 -1.00 2.31 14.72
N ALA A 192 -0.37 1.77 13.67
CA ALA A 192 1.01 2.10 13.32
C ALA A 192 1.21 3.59 13.02
N LEU A 193 0.23 4.26 12.39
CA LEU A 193 0.27 5.69 12.10
C LEU A 193 0.26 6.50 13.39
N LEU A 194 -0.67 6.20 14.29
CA LEU A 194 -0.74 6.84 15.61
C LEU A 194 0.53 6.58 16.42
N TRP A 195 1.05 5.35 16.39
CA TRP A 195 2.27 4.98 17.09
C TRP A 195 3.49 5.74 16.56
N SER A 196 3.56 5.99 15.24
CA SER A 196 4.65 6.77 14.64
C SER A 196 4.70 8.21 15.15
N VAL A 197 3.54 8.85 15.34
CA VAL A 197 3.47 10.22 15.88
C VAL A 197 3.83 10.23 17.36
N VAL A 198 3.29 9.29 18.15
CA VAL A 198 3.49 9.29 19.61
C VAL A 198 4.94 8.94 19.99
N LEU A 199 5.61 8.07 19.24
CA LEU A 199 6.97 7.64 19.56
C LEU A 199 8.07 8.58 19.13
N THR A 200 7.85 9.34 18.06
CA THR A 200 8.82 10.30 17.54
C THR A 200 9.36 11.21 18.65
N PRO A 201 8.52 11.93 19.43
CA PRO A 201 9.02 12.76 20.53
C PRO A 201 9.58 11.93 21.69
N PHE A 202 9.05 10.74 21.97
CA PHE A 202 9.56 9.88 23.03
C PHE A 202 11.00 9.45 22.79
N VAL A 203 11.34 9.07 21.56
CA VAL A 203 12.70 8.64 21.18
C VAL A 203 13.67 9.82 21.22
N LEU A 204 13.26 10.98 20.71
CA LEU A 204 14.03 12.22 20.70
C LEU A 204 14.36 12.72 22.11
N LEU A 205 13.38 12.66 23.02
CA LEU A 205 13.56 13.05 24.43
C LEU A 205 14.40 12.05 25.22
N SER A 206 14.26 10.74 24.95
CA SER A 206 14.91 9.67 25.72
C SER A 206 16.36 9.44 25.31
N HIS A 207 16.73 9.69 24.05
CA HIS A 207 18.08 9.52 23.53
C HIS A 207 18.61 10.87 23.04
N PRO A 208 19.20 11.69 23.93
CA PRO A 208 19.77 12.97 23.50
C PRO A 208 20.81 12.73 22.38
N PRO A 209 20.98 13.71 21.45
CA PRO A 209 21.75 13.53 20.21
C PRO A 209 23.13 12.90 20.41
N ARG A 210 23.75 13.10 21.58
CA ARG A 210 25.07 12.55 21.96
C ARG A 210 25.17 11.02 21.95
N TYR A 211 24.05 10.28 21.93
CA TYR A 211 24.02 8.82 22.00
C TYR A 211 23.21 8.15 20.87
N VAL A 212 22.86 8.89 19.81
CA VAL A 212 22.27 8.27 18.61
C VAL A 212 23.37 7.48 17.90
N THR A 213 23.65 6.30 18.43
CA THR A 213 24.42 5.28 17.72
C THR A 213 23.67 4.91 16.45
N THR A 214 24.41 4.61 15.38
CA THR A 214 23.88 4.21 14.07
C THR A 214 22.74 3.23 14.24
N VAL A 215 21.53 3.67 13.91
CA VAL A 215 20.28 2.95 14.15
C VAL A 215 20.27 1.62 13.40
N VAL A 216 20.99 1.59 12.27
CA VAL A 216 21.23 0.43 11.41
C VAL A 216 22.05 -0.69 12.05
N THR A 217 22.82 -0.47 13.12
CA THR A 217 23.75 -1.51 13.63
C THR A 217 23.08 -2.57 14.53
N ARG A 218 21.76 -2.52 14.73
CA ARG A 218 21.03 -3.55 15.48
C ARG A 218 20.42 -4.57 14.52
N THR A 219 20.65 -5.86 14.80
CA THR A 219 20.19 -7.01 14.01
C THR A 219 18.67 -7.01 13.74
N PHE A 220 17.88 -6.46 14.66
CA PHE A 220 16.43 -6.32 14.49
C PHE A 220 16.04 -5.20 13.52
N THR A 221 16.83 -4.12 13.51
CA THR A 221 16.66 -2.97 12.62
C THR A 221 17.03 -3.35 11.18
N ASP A 222 18.03 -4.20 10.98
CA ASP A 222 18.41 -4.74 9.66
C ASP A 222 17.33 -5.56 8.94
N ALA A 223 16.37 -6.11 9.71
CA ALA A 223 15.26 -6.89 9.16
C ALA A 223 14.06 -6.01 8.78
N MET A 224 13.98 -4.78 9.27
CA MET A 224 12.86 -3.88 8.99
C MET A 224 12.93 -3.37 7.55
N PRO A 225 11.84 -3.46 6.76
CA PRO A 225 11.85 -2.97 5.38
C PRO A 225 12.19 -1.47 5.26
N SER A 226 11.85 -0.66 6.26
CA SER A 226 12.14 0.78 6.26
C SER A 226 13.65 1.09 6.24
N THR A 227 14.48 0.28 6.92
CA THR A 227 15.93 0.51 6.98
C THR A 227 16.62 0.22 5.66
N TRP A 228 16.10 -0.73 4.88
CA TRP A 228 16.64 -1.06 3.57
C TRP A 228 16.63 0.17 2.63
N PHE A 229 15.60 1.00 2.73
CA PHE A 229 15.48 2.24 1.96
C PHE A 229 16.31 3.39 2.54
N VAL A 230 16.63 3.38 3.84
CA VAL A 230 17.62 4.29 4.43
C VAL A 230 19.02 4.03 3.84
N GLY A 231 19.40 2.76 3.66
CA GLY A 231 20.65 2.41 2.97
C GLY A 231 20.70 2.93 1.52
N LEU A 232 19.57 2.87 0.82
CA LEU A 232 19.45 3.41 -0.54
C LEU A 232 19.56 4.95 -0.57
N PHE A 233 18.96 5.62 0.41
CA PHE A 233 19.09 7.07 0.60
C PHE A 233 20.55 7.48 0.82
N GLU A 234 21.26 6.82 1.73
CA GLU A 234 22.67 7.11 2.03
C GLU A 234 23.59 6.90 0.81
N MET A 235 23.28 5.90 -0.03
CA MET A 235 23.99 5.69 -1.30
C MET A 235 23.79 6.83 -2.29
N MET A 236 22.55 7.33 -2.42
CA MET A 236 22.21 8.41 -3.34
C MET A 236 22.72 9.77 -2.85
N ARG A 237 22.71 10.00 -1.53
CA ARG A 237 23.17 11.23 -0.88
C ARG A 237 24.68 11.49 -1.03
N GLN A 238 25.45 10.51 -1.52
CA GLN A 238 26.91 10.57 -1.65
C GLN A 238 27.62 10.89 -0.31
N SER A 239 27.05 10.40 0.80
CA SER A 239 27.64 10.53 2.13
C SER A 239 29.02 9.85 2.20
N PRO A 240 29.98 10.35 3.00
CA PRO A 240 31.25 9.66 3.26
C PRO A 240 31.06 8.22 3.77
N ARG A 241 29.91 7.95 4.38
CA ARG A 241 29.52 6.64 4.94
C ARG A 241 29.06 5.64 3.88
N ARG A 242 28.89 6.06 2.62
CA ARG A 242 28.38 5.25 1.50
C ARG A 242 29.13 3.94 1.29
N PHE A 243 30.44 3.92 1.55
CA PHE A 243 31.28 2.74 1.35
C PHE A 243 31.25 1.75 2.51
N ARG A 244 30.51 2.03 3.60
CA ARG A 244 30.34 1.05 4.68
C ARG A 244 29.54 -0.14 4.15
N PRO A 245 29.97 -1.39 4.43
CA PRO A 245 29.36 -2.59 3.87
C PRO A 245 27.90 -2.79 4.32
N GLU A 246 27.55 -2.27 5.50
CA GLU A 246 26.19 -2.29 6.05
C GLU A 246 25.18 -1.60 5.11
N PHE A 247 25.42 -0.33 4.75
CA PHE A 247 24.52 0.41 3.86
C PHE A 247 24.42 -0.19 2.45
N VAL A 248 25.51 -0.79 1.96
CA VAL A 248 25.51 -1.50 0.67
C VAL A 248 24.61 -2.73 0.69
N MET A 249 24.67 -3.51 1.77
CA MET A 249 23.80 -4.67 1.94
C MET A 249 22.34 -4.24 2.08
N LEU A 250 22.05 -3.21 2.86
CA LEU A 250 20.70 -2.69 3.07
C LEU A 250 20.09 -2.16 1.75
N ALA A 251 20.84 -1.35 1.00
CA ALA A 251 20.39 -0.85 -0.29
C ALA A 251 20.09 -1.98 -1.28
N ARG A 252 20.94 -3.02 -1.30
CA ARG A 252 20.72 -4.22 -2.14
C ARG A 252 19.46 -4.97 -1.73
N ARG A 253 19.21 -5.14 -0.43
CA ARG A 253 17.97 -5.74 0.09
C ARG A 253 16.76 -4.91 -0.34
N GLY A 254 16.82 -3.59 -0.21
CA GLY A 254 15.74 -2.67 -0.62
C GLY A 254 15.41 -2.79 -2.11
N MET A 255 16.43 -2.77 -2.97
CA MET A 255 16.24 -2.98 -4.42
C MET A 255 15.65 -4.36 -4.73
N SER A 256 16.17 -5.43 -4.09
CA SER A 256 15.65 -6.77 -4.32
C SER A 256 14.19 -6.92 -3.87
N ALA A 257 13.85 -6.37 -2.70
CA ALA A 257 12.49 -6.37 -2.18
C ALA A 257 11.53 -5.58 -3.07
N PHE A 258 11.98 -4.45 -3.61
CA PHE A 258 11.21 -3.67 -4.59
C PHE A 258 10.85 -4.50 -5.83
N PHE A 259 11.85 -5.09 -6.50
CA PHE A 259 11.59 -5.88 -7.70
C PHE A 259 10.74 -7.11 -7.41
N VAL A 260 11.02 -7.84 -6.34
CA VAL A 260 10.26 -9.02 -5.95
C VAL A 260 8.82 -8.66 -5.62
N ALA A 261 8.57 -7.60 -4.84
CA ALA A 261 7.22 -7.19 -4.48
C ALA A 261 6.41 -6.77 -5.70
N VAL A 262 6.99 -5.97 -6.62
CA VAL A 262 6.33 -5.54 -7.85
C VAL A 262 6.00 -6.74 -8.75
N ILE A 263 6.95 -7.65 -8.97
CA ILE A 263 6.72 -8.85 -9.79
C ILE A 263 5.61 -9.71 -9.17
N CYS A 264 5.66 -9.96 -7.86
CA CYS A 264 4.64 -10.73 -7.16
C CYS A 264 3.26 -10.07 -7.26
N ALA A 265 3.16 -8.75 -7.11
CA ALA A 265 1.90 -8.01 -7.22
C ALA A 265 1.31 -8.09 -8.63
N VAL A 266 2.14 -7.94 -9.67
CA VAL A 266 1.73 -8.06 -11.07
C VAL A 266 1.25 -9.47 -11.37
N LEU A 267 2.00 -10.50 -10.95
CA LEU A 267 1.62 -11.90 -11.15
C LEU A 267 0.33 -12.25 -10.40
N ALA A 268 0.17 -11.80 -9.16
CA ALA A 268 -1.05 -12.00 -8.38
C ALA A 268 -2.26 -11.32 -9.03
N SER A 269 -2.08 -10.10 -9.56
CA SER A 269 -3.15 -9.37 -10.28
C SER A 269 -3.58 -10.10 -11.55
N ILE A 270 -2.62 -10.59 -12.34
CA ILE A 270 -2.90 -11.39 -13.54
C ILE A 270 -3.60 -12.70 -13.18
N GLY A 271 -3.14 -13.39 -12.13
CA GLY A 271 -3.71 -14.65 -11.64
C GLY A 271 -5.15 -14.49 -11.16
N ALA A 272 -5.43 -13.46 -10.37
CA ALA A 272 -6.76 -13.14 -9.89
C ALA A 272 -7.73 -12.86 -11.05
N PHE A 273 -7.30 -12.07 -12.05
CA PHE A 273 -8.10 -11.78 -13.24
C PHE A 273 -8.45 -13.05 -14.03
N ARG A 274 -7.46 -13.93 -14.28
CA ARG A 274 -7.67 -15.18 -15.00
C ARG A 274 -8.70 -16.08 -14.30
N ARG A 275 -8.59 -16.21 -12.97
CA ARG A 275 -9.53 -17.01 -12.18
C ARG A 275 -10.96 -16.45 -12.26
N GLN A 276 -11.11 -15.13 -12.13
CA GLN A 276 -12.42 -14.49 -12.21
C GLN A 276 -13.04 -14.62 -13.61
N ALA A 277 -12.25 -14.47 -14.67
CA ALA A 277 -12.70 -14.71 -16.04
C ALA A 277 -13.17 -16.17 -16.25
N GLN A 278 -12.44 -17.15 -15.71
CA GLN A 278 -12.84 -18.56 -15.76
C GLN A 278 -14.15 -18.83 -15.02
N LEU A 279 -14.34 -18.22 -13.84
CA LEU A 279 -15.57 -18.36 -13.07
C LEU A 279 -16.78 -17.72 -13.77
N ALA A 280 -16.59 -16.58 -14.43
CA ALA A 280 -17.64 -15.94 -15.22
C ALA A 280 -18.06 -16.82 -16.41
N LEU A 281 -17.08 -17.38 -17.14
CA LEU A 281 -17.33 -18.31 -18.24
C LEU A 281 -18.04 -19.59 -17.78
N ALA A 282 -17.64 -20.15 -16.63
CA ALA A 282 -18.27 -21.33 -16.04
C ALA A 282 -19.72 -21.09 -15.58
N GLN A 283 -20.04 -19.86 -15.16
CA GLN A 283 -21.41 -19.46 -14.83
C GLN A 283 -22.27 -19.24 -16.08
N SER A 284 -21.73 -18.66 -17.16
CA SER A 284 -22.44 -18.54 -18.44
C SER A 284 -22.64 -19.89 -19.16
N ALA A 285 -21.81 -20.89 -18.85
CA ALA A 285 -21.96 -22.26 -19.34
C ALA A 285 -23.00 -23.08 -18.55
N ARG A 286 -23.58 -22.56 -17.46
CA ARG A 286 -24.80 -23.14 -16.89
C ARG A 286 -25.98 -22.68 -17.75
N PRO A 287 -26.62 -23.57 -18.52
CA PRO A 287 -27.88 -23.23 -19.15
C PRO A 287 -28.83 -22.83 -18.02
N GLY A 288 -29.30 -21.59 -18.06
CA GLY A 288 -30.37 -21.14 -17.18
C GLY A 288 -31.51 -22.16 -17.19
N THR A 289 -32.09 -22.42 -16.02
CA THR A 289 -33.44 -23.01 -15.86
C THR A 289 -33.65 -24.51 -16.13
N ALA A 290 -32.64 -25.38 -16.18
CA ALA A 290 -32.89 -26.83 -16.21
C ALA A 290 -33.18 -27.46 -14.82
N GLY A 291 -32.63 -26.89 -13.74
CA GLY A 291 -32.77 -27.43 -12.38
C GLY A 291 -34.14 -27.16 -11.75
N ALA A 292 -34.66 -25.93 -11.93
CA ALA A 292 -35.99 -25.55 -11.45
C ALA A 292 -37.11 -26.32 -12.17
N ALA A 293 -36.91 -26.68 -13.45
CA ALA A 293 -37.87 -27.46 -14.23
C ALA A 293 -37.94 -28.95 -13.84
N ARG A 294 -36.88 -29.52 -13.22
CA ARG A 294 -36.91 -30.91 -12.71
C ARG A 294 -37.59 -30.99 -11.35
N LEU A 295 -37.34 -30.01 -10.48
CA LEU A 295 -38.02 -29.91 -9.19
C LEU A 295 -39.50 -29.54 -9.37
N SER A 296 -39.84 -28.63 -10.28
CA SER A 296 -41.24 -28.33 -10.59
C SER A 296 -41.97 -29.51 -11.24
N ARG A 297 -41.30 -30.28 -12.13
CA ARG A 297 -41.88 -31.52 -12.70
C ARG A 297 -41.99 -32.66 -11.69
N ALA A 298 -41.06 -32.79 -10.74
CA ALA A 298 -41.14 -33.78 -9.68
C ALA A 298 -42.26 -33.44 -8.69
N VAL A 299 -42.41 -32.16 -8.33
CA VAL A 299 -43.50 -31.68 -7.47
C VAL A 299 -44.85 -31.76 -8.19
N ALA A 300 -44.92 -31.42 -9.49
CA ALA A 300 -46.14 -31.60 -10.28
C ALA A 300 -46.54 -33.07 -10.44
N ARG A 301 -45.59 -34.00 -10.65
CA ARG A 301 -45.88 -35.43 -10.67
C ARG A 301 -46.28 -35.96 -9.30
N ALA A 302 -45.67 -35.46 -8.22
CA ALA A 302 -46.03 -35.87 -6.86
C ALA A 302 -47.43 -35.37 -6.43
N LEU A 303 -47.85 -34.20 -6.92
CA LEU A 303 -49.19 -33.65 -6.66
C LEU A 303 -50.28 -34.31 -7.52
N VAL A 304 -49.97 -34.69 -8.76
CA VAL A 304 -50.94 -35.33 -9.67
C VAL A 304 -51.14 -36.83 -9.39
N PHE A 305 -50.22 -37.50 -8.69
CA PHE A 305 -50.37 -38.91 -8.32
C PHE A 305 -51.40 -39.18 -7.21
N ARG A 306 -52.07 -38.15 -6.68
CA ARG A 306 -52.96 -38.25 -5.52
C ARG A 306 -54.38 -37.73 -5.78
N ASP A 307 -54.91 -37.87 -6.99
CA ASP A 307 -56.36 -37.76 -7.23
C ASP A 307 -56.80 -38.69 -8.37
N TRP A 308 -57.24 -39.89 -8.00
CA TRP A 308 -57.83 -40.89 -8.91
C TRP A 308 -59.20 -40.46 -9.47
N THR A 309 -59.77 -39.36 -9.00
CA THR A 309 -61.10 -38.87 -9.38
C THR A 309 -61.09 -37.90 -10.58
N ALA A 310 -59.93 -37.43 -11.03
CA ALA A 310 -59.82 -36.48 -12.15
C ALA A 310 -59.47 -37.11 -13.51
N CYS A 311 -59.27 -38.43 -13.58
CA CYS A 311 -58.91 -39.12 -14.83
C CYS A 311 -60.11 -39.46 -15.75
N GLY A 312 -61.34 -39.14 -15.32
CA GLY A 312 -62.56 -39.49 -16.06
C GLY A 312 -63.17 -38.40 -16.94
N ILE A 313 -62.68 -37.15 -16.88
CA ILE A 313 -63.33 -36.01 -17.58
C ILE A 313 -62.53 -35.50 -18.79
N SER A 314 -61.29 -35.94 -19.01
CA SER A 314 -60.47 -35.46 -20.14
C SER A 314 -60.65 -36.22 -21.46
N GLU A 315 -61.59 -37.18 -21.55
CA GLU A 315 -61.88 -37.89 -22.82
C GLU A 315 -62.98 -37.23 -23.67
N PHE A 316 -63.52 -36.07 -23.28
CA PHE A 316 -64.60 -35.40 -24.03
C PHE A 316 -64.38 -33.93 -24.43
N ILE A 317 -63.13 -33.43 -24.43
CA ILE A 317 -62.78 -32.15 -25.10
C ILE A 317 -61.46 -32.31 -25.86
#